data_AF-A0A440NND5-F1
#
_entry.id   AF-A0A440NND5-F1
#
_cell.length_a   1.000
_cell.length_b   1.000
_cell.length_c   1.000
_cell.angle_alpha   90.00
_cell.angle_beta   90.00
_cell.angle_gamma   90.00
#
_symmetry.space_group_name_H-M   'P 1'
#
loop_
_entity.id
_entity.type
_entity.pdbx_description
1 polymer ?
#
loop_
_entity_poly.entity_id
_entity_poly.type
_entity_poly.pdbx_seq_one_letter_code
_entity_poly.pdbx_strand_id
1 'polypeptide(L)'
;MMTYKALQIWLYASLSVMLLSNHAWPTEKEVVQAQATKDAAVNYLRSLPHDRKIHVWPSWHRPYEIVAKRLNVRSSIERYKALRGDLNGLLPAIGTAQISIIAADGANWQKDAASALTSSRLLPWYKNFVAKAELSLDGCTAYKFTSRDTWASVGVILINELNFRENGTETLDRCVHAALDYLQGFPTREGYFDYSMLPDARIRGLVIEATYKCAAEGDGTAEPRERTRDGLTPLPSLDCIVAKVTE
;
A
#
# COMPACT_ATOMS: atom_id res chain seq x y z
N MET A 1 -16.32 5.77 -59.85
CA MET A 1 -16.47 6.95 -58.97
C MET A 1 -17.43 6.58 -57.84
N MET A 2 -16.90 6.05 -56.73
CA MET A 2 -17.68 5.95 -55.48
C MET A 2 -17.85 7.38 -54.93
N THR A 3 -19.11 7.78 -54.75
CA THR A 3 -19.47 9.15 -54.36
C THR A 3 -19.08 9.40 -52.90
N TYR A 4 -18.48 10.57 -52.66
CA TYR A 4 -17.94 11.05 -51.38
C TYR A 4 -18.89 10.84 -50.17
N LYS A 5 -20.21 10.78 -50.39
CA LYS A 5 -21.22 10.55 -49.35
C LYS A 5 -21.21 9.12 -48.77
N ALA A 6 -20.88 8.10 -49.56
CA ALA A 6 -20.85 6.72 -49.08
C ALA A 6 -19.68 6.46 -48.12
N LEU A 7 -18.53 7.10 -48.37
CA LEU A 7 -17.34 7.03 -47.51
C LEU A 7 -17.58 7.75 -46.16
N GLN A 8 -18.29 8.88 -46.18
CA GLN A 8 -18.60 9.66 -44.98
C GLN A 8 -19.54 8.90 -44.03
N ILE A 9 -20.58 8.26 -44.55
CA ILE A 9 -21.53 7.47 -43.74
C ILE A 9 -20.83 6.26 -43.10
N TRP A 10 -19.88 5.63 -43.82
CA TRP A 10 -19.09 4.51 -43.30
C TRP A 10 -18.10 4.94 -42.20
N LEU A 11 -17.53 6.14 -42.31
CA LEU A 11 -16.69 6.75 -41.27
C LEU A 11 -17.49 7.11 -40.01
N TYR A 12 -18.71 7.64 -40.13
CA TYR A 12 -19.56 7.91 -38.96
C TYR A 12 -20.10 6.64 -38.30
N ALA A 13 -20.43 5.60 -39.08
CA ALA A 13 -20.85 4.32 -38.55
C ALA A 13 -19.70 3.59 -37.84
N SER A 14 -18.47 3.65 -38.37
CA SER A 14 -17.30 3.04 -37.73
C SER A 14 -16.82 3.83 -36.50
N LEU A 15 -16.90 5.17 -36.49
CA LEU A 15 -16.63 5.98 -35.29
C LEU A 15 -17.65 5.72 -34.17
N SER A 16 -18.93 5.55 -34.51
CA SER A 16 -19.99 5.28 -33.53
C SER A 16 -19.87 3.88 -32.92
N VAL A 17 -19.47 2.89 -33.72
CA VAL A 17 -19.19 1.53 -33.23
C VAL A 17 -17.93 1.51 -32.36
N MET A 18 -16.89 2.28 -32.69
CA MET A 18 -15.68 2.43 -31.86
C MET A 18 -15.92 3.21 -30.55
N LEU A 19 -16.87 4.15 -30.53
CA LEU A 19 -17.31 4.85 -29.32
C LEU A 19 -18.20 3.99 -28.41
N LEU A 20 -18.94 3.01 -28.97
CA LEU A 20 -19.74 2.06 -28.20
C LEU A 20 -18.95 0.84 -27.71
N SER A 21 -17.78 0.56 -28.28
CA SER A 21 -16.91 -0.57 -27.89
C SER A 21 -15.80 -0.18 -26.90
N ASN A 22 -15.74 1.09 -26.48
CA ASN A 22 -14.89 1.53 -25.38
C ASN A 22 -15.78 1.96 -24.20
N HIS A 23 -15.77 1.15 -23.14
CA HIS A 23 -16.38 1.36 -21.81
C HIS A 23 -16.85 2.80 -21.51
N ALA A 24 -18.16 3.06 -21.50
CA ALA A 24 -18.67 4.39 -21.20
C ALA A 24 -19.55 4.51 -19.95
N TRP A 25 -20.08 3.41 -19.37
CA TRP A 25 -20.83 3.49 -18.12
C TRP A 25 -20.61 2.25 -17.25
N PRO A 26 -20.30 2.42 -15.94
CA PRO A 26 -20.24 1.29 -15.03
C PRO A 26 -21.62 0.65 -14.92
N THR A 27 -21.64 -0.68 -14.88
CA THR A 27 -22.87 -1.43 -14.67
C THR A 27 -23.47 -1.10 -13.30
N GLU A 28 -24.79 -1.25 -13.14
CA GLU A 28 -25.47 -1.06 -11.84
C GLU A 28 -24.82 -1.89 -10.73
N LYS A 29 -24.38 -3.12 -11.05
CA LYS A 29 -23.65 -4.00 -10.13
C LYS A 29 -22.31 -3.40 -9.70
N GLU A 30 -21.57 -2.78 -10.62
CA GLU A 30 -20.29 -2.10 -10.31
C GLU A 30 -20.51 -0.85 -9.45
N VAL A 31 -21.59 -0.09 -9.72
CA VAL A 31 -21.96 1.09 -8.91
C VAL A 31 -22.33 0.67 -7.48
N VAL A 32 -23.20 -0.33 -7.32
CA VAL A 32 -23.60 -0.85 -5.99
C VAL A 32 -22.39 -1.39 -5.24
N GLN A 33 -21.50 -2.12 -5.91
CA GLN A 33 -20.29 -2.65 -5.30
C GLN A 33 -19.30 -1.54 -4.90
N ALA A 34 -19.15 -0.51 -5.72
CA ALA A 34 -18.34 0.65 -5.39
C ALA A 34 -18.87 1.39 -4.15
N GLN A 35 -20.19 1.61 -4.09
CA GLN A 35 -20.82 2.25 -2.93
C GLN A 35 -20.65 1.41 -1.66
N ALA A 36 -20.91 0.10 -1.71
CA ALA A 36 -20.71 -0.79 -0.57
C ALA A 36 -19.24 -0.80 -0.08
N THR A 37 -18.28 -0.66 -1.00
CA THR A 37 -16.85 -0.57 -0.64
C THR A 37 -16.54 0.76 0.03
N LYS A 38 -17.09 1.89 -0.45
CA LYS A 38 -16.97 3.20 0.21
C LYS A 38 -17.59 3.17 1.61
N ASP A 39 -18.79 2.63 1.76
CA ASP A 39 -19.48 2.52 3.04
C ASP A 39 -18.67 1.67 4.03
N ALA A 40 -18.11 0.55 3.58
CA ALA A 40 -17.25 -0.29 4.40
C ALA A 40 -15.95 0.43 4.83
N ALA A 41 -15.35 1.23 3.95
CA ALA A 41 -14.19 2.06 4.28
C ALA A 41 -14.52 3.13 5.34
N VAL A 42 -15.65 3.83 5.18
CA VAL A 42 -16.13 4.82 6.16
C VAL A 42 -16.41 4.16 7.51
N ASN A 43 -17.10 3.02 7.52
CA ASN A 43 -17.40 2.28 8.75
C ASN A 43 -16.12 1.78 9.43
N TYR A 44 -15.12 1.34 8.66
CA TYR A 44 -13.82 0.99 9.20
C TYR A 44 -13.16 2.19 9.88
N LEU A 45 -13.06 3.33 9.18
CA LEU A 45 -12.44 4.56 9.70
C LEU A 45 -13.12 5.07 10.97
N ARG A 46 -14.46 5.06 10.99
CA ARG A 46 -15.26 5.45 12.17
C ARG A 46 -15.13 4.49 13.35
N SER A 47 -14.67 3.25 13.11
CA SER A 47 -14.39 2.29 14.19
C SER A 47 -13.03 2.50 14.86
N LEU A 48 -12.20 3.40 14.34
CA LEU A 48 -10.89 3.71 14.91
C LEU A 48 -11.01 4.70 16.06
N PRO A 49 -10.08 4.69 17.03
CA PRO A 49 -9.98 5.75 18.03
C PRO A 49 -9.85 7.14 17.40
N HIS A 50 -10.58 8.13 17.89
CA HIS A 50 -10.58 9.50 17.34
C HIS A 50 -9.20 10.19 17.40
N ASP A 51 -8.35 9.81 18.34
CA ASP A 51 -7.00 10.35 18.52
C ASP A 51 -5.92 9.57 17.73
N ARG A 52 -6.34 8.64 16.85
CA ARG A 52 -5.42 7.83 16.05
C ARG A 52 -4.57 8.71 15.14
N LYS A 53 -3.27 8.69 15.40
CA LYS A 53 -2.26 9.35 14.55
C LYS A 53 -1.99 8.53 13.29
N ILE A 54 -2.13 9.17 12.14
CA ILE A 54 -1.95 8.53 10.83
C ILE A 54 -0.66 9.01 10.21
N HIS A 55 0.39 8.21 10.33
CA HIS A 55 1.67 8.59 9.76
C HIS A 55 1.70 8.24 8.27
N VAL A 56 1.91 9.21 7.40
CA VAL A 56 2.13 8.97 5.96
C VAL A 56 3.61 8.89 5.65
N TRP A 57 3.97 8.19 4.57
CA TRP A 57 5.35 8.19 4.11
C TRP A 57 5.72 9.59 3.59
N PRO A 58 6.95 10.08 3.87
CA PRO A 58 7.36 11.41 3.47
C PRO A 58 7.52 11.59 1.95
N SER A 59 7.55 10.48 1.20
CA SER A 59 7.66 10.49 -0.25
C SER A 59 6.80 9.44 -0.92
N TRP A 60 6.39 9.74 -2.15
CA TRP A 60 5.74 8.78 -3.05
C TRP A 60 6.69 7.67 -3.50
N HIS A 61 7.97 7.99 -3.66
CA HIS A 61 9.00 7.05 -4.09
C HIS A 61 9.65 6.37 -2.89
N ARG A 62 9.59 5.04 -2.87
CA ARG A 62 10.00 4.23 -1.71
C ARG A 62 10.94 3.14 -2.18
N PRO A 63 12.26 3.34 -2.02
CA PRO A 63 13.25 2.31 -2.27
C PRO A 63 12.97 1.08 -1.40
N TYR A 64 12.71 -0.05 -2.03
CA TYR A 64 12.48 -1.32 -1.34
C TYR A 64 13.50 -2.37 -1.74
N GLU A 65 13.75 -3.29 -0.83
CA GLU A 65 14.49 -4.51 -1.11
C GLU A 65 13.69 -5.74 -0.67
N ILE A 66 13.97 -6.85 -1.33
CA ILE A 66 13.49 -8.16 -0.91
C ILE A 66 14.71 -8.96 -0.49
N VAL A 67 14.76 -9.32 0.79
CA VAL A 67 15.74 -10.21 1.36
C VAL A 67 15.03 -11.54 1.63
N ALA A 68 14.66 -12.20 0.54
CA ALA A 68 13.98 -13.49 0.53
C ALA A 68 14.76 -14.46 -0.37
N LYS A 69 14.84 -15.74 0.03
CA LYS A 69 15.54 -16.75 -0.77
C LYS A 69 14.61 -17.72 -1.48
N ARG A 70 13.36 -17.93 -1.01
CA ARG A 70 12.51 -19.04 -1.51
C ARG A 70 11.06 -18.67 -1.81
N LEU A 71 10.44 -17.73 -1.09
CA LEU A 71 9.08 -17.30 -1.40
C LEU A 71 8.98 -16.38 -2.62
N ASN A 72 7.89 -16.50 -3.37
CA ASN A 72 7.59 -15.62 -4.52
C ASN A 72 7.02 -14.25 -4.09
N VAL A 73 7.68 -13.60 -3.13
CA VAL A 73 7.36 -12.24 -2.65
C VAL A 73 7.46 -11.24 -3.78
N ARG A 74 8.39 -11.44 -4.73
CA ARG A 74 8.54 -10.56 -5.90
C ARG A 74 7.26 -10.52 -6.73
N SER A 75 6.66 -11.66 -7.09
CA SER A 75 5.39 -11.65 -7.81
C SER A 75 4.25 -11.07 -6.99
N SER A 76 4.25 -11.23 -5.67
CA SER A 76 3.27 -10.60 -4.79
C SER A 76 3.33 -9.07 -4.87
N ILE A 77 4.54 -8.50 -4.89
CA ILE A 77 4.77 -7.06 -5.06
C ILE A 77 4.35 -6.59 -6.45
N GLU A 78 4.62 -7.35 -7.51
CA GLU A 78 4.16 -6.98 -8.85
C GLU A 78 2.63 -6.98 -8.94
N ARG A 79 1.94 -7.94 -8.31
CA ARG A 79 0.47 -7.91 -8.17
C ARG A 79 -0.01 -6.74 -7.32
N TYR A 80 0.71 -6.38 -6.26
CA TYR A 80 0.41 -5.19 -5.47
C TYR A 80 0.49 -3.91 -6.30
N LYS A 81 1.56 -3.76 -7.10
CA LYS A 81 1.72 -2.63 -8.04
C LYS A 81 0.60 -2.60 -9.06
N ALA A 82 0.22 -3.74 -9.63
CA ALA A 82 -0.90 -3.82 -10.56
C ALA A 82 -2.24 -3.41 -9.89
N LEU A 83 -2.45 -3.78 -8.62
CA LEU A 83 -3.65 -3.43 -7.87
C LEU A 83 -3.71 -1.95 -7.46
N ARG A 84 -2.57 -1.35 -7.10
CA ARG A 84 -2.49 0.02 -6.57
C ARG A 84 -2.08 1.06 -7.61
N GLY A 85 -1.60 0.65 -8.77
CA GLY A 85 -1.03 1.56 -9.78
C GLY A 85 0.16 2.35 -9.26
N ASP A 86 0.31 3.58 -9.78
CA ASP A 86 1.42 4.49 -9.48
C ASP A 86 1.30 5.19 -8.11
N LEU A 87 0.23 4.97 -7.35
CA LEU A 87 -0.02 5.60 -6.04
C LEU A 87 1.14 5.42 -5.03
N ASN A 88 2.13 4.56 -5.33
CA ASN A 88 3.04 4.01 -4.36
C ASN A 88 4.51 3.83 -4.74
N GLY A 89 4.95 4.33 -5.90
CA GLY A 89 6.37 4.50 -6.27
C GLY A 89 7.37 3.49 -5.69
N LEU A 90 7.04 2.19 -5.69
CA LEU A 90 7.90 1.15 -5.12
C LEU A 90 9.04 0.88 -6.11
N LEU A 91 10.23 1.38 -5.76
CA LEU A 91 11.41 1.28 -6.61
C LEU A 91 12.44 0.32 -5.99
N PRO A 92 13.06 -0.58 -6.76
CA PRO A 92 14.16 -1.40 -6.24
C PRO A 92 15.28 -0.53 -5.65
N ALA A 93 15.76 -0.87 -4.45
CA ALA A 93 16.81 -0.13 -3.76
C ALA A 93 18.19 -0.33 -4.42
N ILE A 94 18.78 0.77 -4.91
CA ILE A 94 20.15 0.80 -5.45
C ILE A 94 21.18 1.15 -4.37
N GLY A 95 20.75 1.88 -3.33
CA GLY A 95 21.54 2.29 -2.17
C GLY A 95 20.94 1.76 -0.87
N THR A 96 20.54 2.65 0.03
CA THR A 96 19.81 2.32 1.26
C THR A 96 18.35 1.98 0.94
N ALA A 97 17.83 0.91 1.55
CA ALA A 97 16.41 0.59 1.46
C ALA A 97 15.61 1.35 2.53
N GLN A 98 14.45 1.88 2.16
CA GLN A 98 13.46 2.42 3.09
C GLN A 98 12.44 1.37 3.50
N ILE A 99 12.22 0.34 2.67
CA ILE A 99 11.40 -0.81 2.99
C ILE A 99 12.22 -2.08 2.79
N SER A 100 12.44 -2.85 3.85
CA SER A 100 13.11 -4.15 3.74
C SER A 100 12.10 -5.27 4.00
N ILE A 101 11.87 -6.11 3.00
CA ILE A 101 10.98 -7.27 3.10
C ILE A 101 11.84 -8.51 3.29
N ILE A 102 11.82 -9.07 4.49
CA ILE A 102 12.68 -10.16 4.91
C ILE A 102 11.81 -11.40 5.06
N ALA A 103 12.06 -12.39 4.21
CA ALA A 103 11.43 -13.70 4.32
C ALA A 103 12.48 -14.74 4.70
N ALA A 104 12.24 -15.45 5.79
CA ALA A 104 13.17 -16.40 6.38
C ALA A 104 12.44 -17.65 6.89
N ASP A 105 13.18 -18.75 7.04
CA ASP A 105 12.62 -20.00 7.56
C ASP A 105 12.34 -19.86 9.07
N GLY A 106 11.08 -20.02 9.46
CA GLY A 106 10.64 -19.84 10.85
C GLY A 106 11.30 -20.76 11.86
N ALA A 107 11.75 -21.95 11.44
CA ALA A 107 12.42 -22.88 12.34
C ALA A 107 13.77 -22.36 12.85
N ASN A 108 14.39 -21.42 12.12
CA ASN A 108 15.67 -20.81 12.47
C ASN A 108 15.62 -19.28 12.35
N TRP A 109 14.46 -18.68 12.65
CA TRP A 109 14.18 -17.27 12.39
C TRP A 109 15.32 -16.32 12.79
N GLN A 110 15.81 -16.38 14.04
CA GLN A 110 16.85 -15.45 14.49
C GLN A 110 18.16 -15.59 13.68
N LYS A 111 18.55 -16.83 13.34
CA LYS A 111 19.78 -17.10 12.58
C LYS A 111 19.63 -16.68 11.12
N ASP A 112 18.51 -16.99 10.51
CA ASP A 112 18.25 -16.68 9.10
C ASP A 112 18.03 -15.17 8.90
N ALA A 113 17.31 -14.52 9.81
CA ALA A 113 17.15 -13.07 9.82
C ALA A 113 18.51 -12.37 10.01
N ALA A 114 19.37 -12.82 10.94
CA ALA A 114 20.71 -12.24 11.11
C ALA A 114 21.57 -12.36 9.85
N SER A 115 21.53 -13.53 9.19
CA SER A 115 22.22 -13.75 7.91
C SER A 115 21.67 -12.82 6.81
N ALA A 116 20.35 -12.75 6.67
CA ALA A 116 19.65 -11.88 5.72
C ALA A 116 20.01 -10.40 5.95
N LEU A 117 19.99 -9.95 7.20
CA LEU A 117 20.28 -8.58 7.59
C LEU A 117 21.72 -8.17 7.26
N THR A 118 22.68 -9.10 7.29
CA THR A 118 24.07 -8.81 6.94
C THR A 118 24.17 -8.27 5.50
N SER A 119 23.47 -8.93 4.57
CA SER A 119 23.41 -8.51 3.16
C SER A 119 22.38 -7.43 2.84
N SER A 120 21.50 -7.09 3.78
CA SER A 120 20.43 -6.10 3.57
C SER A 120 20.97 -4.66 3.43
N ARG A 121 20.24 -3.85 2.69
CA ARG A 121 20.44 -2.40 2.50
C ARG A 121 19.73 -1.55 3.56
N LEU A 122 19.10 -2.19 4.55
CA LEU A 122 18.53 -1.55 5.72
C LEU A 122 19.61 -0.78 6.50
N LEU A 123 19.28 0.39 7.07
CA LEU A 123 20.26 1.13 7.88
C LEU A 123 20.68 0.34 9.14
N PRO A 124 21.94 0.44 9.58
CA PRO A 124 22.49 -0.40 10.66
C PRO A 124 21.68 -0.40 11.96
N TRP A 125 21.16 0.75 12.37
CA TRP A 125 20.37 0.87 13.60
C TRP A 125 19.06 0.09 13.55
N TYR A 126 18.39 0.04 12.39
CA TYR A 126 17.20 -0.79 12.20
C TYR A 126 17.54 -2.28 12.10
N LYS A 127 18.71 -2.66 11.57
CA LYS A 127 19.14 -4.07 11.56
C LYS A 127 19.18 -4.65 12.98
N ASN A 128 19.67 -3.89 13.95
CA ASN A 128 19.73 -4.32 15.35
C ASN A 128 18.34 -4.53 15.96
N PHE A 129 17.36 -3.69 15.60
CA PHE A 129 15.97 -3.90 16.00
C PHE A 129 15.42 -5.17 15.36
N VAL A 130 15.54 -5.32 14.05
CA VAL A 130 14.96 -6.46 13.30
C VAL A 130 15.52 -7.79 13.77
N ALA A 131 16.81 -7.86 14.13
CA ALA A 131 17.43 -9.07 14.66
C ALA A 131 16.76 -9.59 15.95
N LYS A 132 16.04 -8.73 16.67
CA LYS A 132 15.34 -9.04 17.93
C LYS A 132 13.83 -8.90 17.83
N ALA A 133 13.32 -8.51 16.67
CA ALA A 133 11.92 -8.23 16.47
C ALA A 133 11.10 -9.52 16.57
N GLU A 134 9.96 -9.41 17.25
CA GLU A 134 9.00 -10.50 17.35
C GLU A 134 8.31 -10.72 16.01
N LEU A 135 7.96 -11.98 15.76
CA LEU A 135 7.19 -12.39 14.60
C LEU A 135 5.84 -12.88 15.10
N SER A 136 4.79 -12.37 14.50
CA SER A 136 3.42 -12.82 14.76
C SER A 136 3.30 -14.32 14.48
N LEU A 137 2.41 -14.98 15.22
CA LEU A 137 2.12 -16.41 15.09
C LEU A 137 1.57 -16.76 13.70
N ASP A 138 0.89 -15.80 13.04
CA ASP A 138 0.42 -15.92 11.66
C ASP A 138 1.55 -15.86 10.61
N GLY A 139 2.78 -15.56 11.06
CA GLY A 139 3.97 -15.52 10.23
C GLY A 139 4.17 -14.21 9.46
N CYS A 140 3.35 -13.18 9.65
CA CYS A 140 3.49 -11.90 8.95
C CYS A 140 3.53 -10.74 9.94
N THR A 141 4.59 -9.94 9.92
CA THR A 141 4.68 -8.77 10.80
C THR A 141 5.28 -7.58 10.07
N ALA A 142 4.72 -6.39 10.29
CA ALA A 142 5.22 -5.16 9.71
C ALA A 142 5.55 -4.15 10.81
N TYR A 143 6.76 -3.60 10.75
CA TYR A 143 7.23 -2.54 11.64
C TYR A 143 7.42 -1.27 10.85
N LYS A 144 6.92 -0.16 11.40
CA LYS A 144 7.07 1.18 10.84
C LYS A 144 7.77 2.07 11.84
N PHE A 145 8.87 2.66 11.41
CA PHE A 145 9.63 3.64 12.17
C PHE A 145 9.44 4.99 11.50
N THR A 146 9.02 5.99 12.27
CA THR A 146 8.89 7.36 11.77
C THR A 146 9.61 8.30 12.71
N SER A 147 10.31 9.27 12.14
CA SER A 147 10.95 10.36 12.87
C SER A 147 10.37 11.66 12.34
N ARG A 148 9.75 12.45 13.21
CA ARG A 148 9.22 13.77 12.86
C ARG A 148 10.34 14.79 12.65
N ASP A 149 11.43 14.67 13.41
CA ASP A 149 12.55 15.62 13.34
C ASP A 149 13.29 15.51 12.01
N THR A 150 13.45 14.29 11.51
CA THR A 150 14.18 14.02 10.27
C THR A 150 13.27 13.71 9.10
N TRP A 151 11.96 13.70 9.31
CA TRP A 151 10.97 13.33 8.29
C TRP A 151 11.30 12.01 7.59
N ALA A 152 11.94 11.09 8.32
CA ALA A 152 12.35 9.81 7.81
C ALA A 152 11.31 8.76 8.18
N SER A 153 11.01 7.87 7.26
CA SER A 153 10.20 6.70 7.51
C SER A 153 10.90 5.45 6.98
N VAL A 154 10.94 4.41 7.81
CA VAL A 154 11.50 3.11 7.45
C VAL A 154 10.51 2.01 7.81
N GLY A 155 10.40 1.04 6.92
CA GLY A 155 9.47 -0.08 7.03
C GLY A 155 10.21 -1.39 6.96
N VAL A 156 9.79 -2.34 7.78
CA VAL A 156 10.29 -3.71 7.72
C VAL A 156 9.10 -4.64 7.68
N ILE A 157 9.10 -5.58 6.73
CA ILE A 157 8.11 -6.65 6.64
C ILE A 157 8.84 -7.96 6.90
N LEU A 158 8.38 -8.72 7.89
CA LEU A 158 8.93 -9.97 8.34
C LEU A 158 7.95 -11.09 7.97
N ILE A 159 8.43 -12.09 7.23
CA ILE A 159 7.61 -13.18 6.70
C ILE A 159 8.24 -14.52 7.09
N ASN A 160 7.54 -15.30 7.92
CA ASN A 160 7.87 -16.68 8.22
C ASN A 160 7.50 -17.56 7.02
N GLU A 161 8.49 -18.10 6.32
CA GLU A 161 8.19 -18.93 5.14
C GLU A 161 7.37 -20.18 5.46
N LEU A 162 7.50 -20.77 6.66
CA LEU A 162 6.76 -21.98 7.04
C LEU A 162 5.24 -21.74 7.00
N ASN A 163 4.79 -20.56 7.42
CA ASN A 163 3.38 -20.18 7.41
C ASN A 163 2.81 -19.97 5.99
N PHE A 164 3.65 -19.88 4.95
CA PHE A 164 3.19 -19.61 3.58
C PHE A 164 3.63 -20.66 2.56
N ARG A 165 4.34 -21.72 2.96
CA ARG A 165 4.76 -22.80 2.05
C ARG A 165 3.58 -23.61 1.53
N GLU A 166 2.62 -23.90 2.40
CA GLU A 166 1.42 -24.70 2.08
C GLU A 166 0.20 -23.82 1.79
N ASN A 167 0.22 -22.58 2.28
CA ASN A 167 -0.84 -21.62 2.05
C ASN A 167 -0.65 -20.97 0.67
N GLY A 168 -1.67 -21.07 -0.18
CA GLY A 168 -1.60 -20.60 -1.57
C GLY A 168 -1.23 -19.12 -1.72
N THR A 169 -0.89 -18.73 -2.95
CA THR A 169 -0.46 -17.38 -3.36
C THR A 169 -1.30 -16.24 -2.77
N GLU A 170 -2.60 -16.45 -2.61
CA GLU A 170 -3.54 -15.48 -2.04
C GLU A 170 -3.22 -15.09 -0.58
N THR A 171 -2.78 -16.04 0.23
CA THR A 171 -2.47 -15.78 1.65
C THR A 171 -1.20 -14.94 1.78
N LEU A 172 -0.18 -15.24 0.96
CA LEU A 172 1.03 -14.43 0.88
C LEU A 172 0.71 -13.01 0.38
N ASP A 173 -0.15 -12.88 -0.64
CA ASP A 173 -0.60 -11.57 -1.12
C ASP A 173 -1.31 -10.78 -0.05
N ARG A 174 -2.23 -11.41 0.70
CA ARG A 174 -2.92 -10.75 1.80
C ARG A 174 -1.94 -10.20 2.84
N CYS A 175 -0.93 -10.98 3.22
CA CYS A 175 0.14 -10.54 4.13
C CYS A 175 0.94 -9.36 3.55
N VAL A 176 1.55 -9.54 2.37
CA VAL A 176 2.45 -8.55 1.75
C VAL A 176 1.71 -7.26 1.42
N HIS A 177 0.52 -7.35 0.85
CA HIS A 177 -0.27 -6.18 0.43
C HIS A 177 -0.73 -5.38 1.65
N ALA A 178 -1.24 -6.06 2.68
CA ALA A 178 -1.66 -5.40 3.90
C ALA A 178 -0.48 -4.77 4.65
N ALA A 179 0.68 -5.45 4.69
CA ALA A 179 1.90 -4.92 5.28
C ALA A 179 2.37 -3.67 4.55
N LEU A 180 2.37 -3.70 3.21
CA LEU A 180 2.69 -2.53 2.41
C LEU A 180 1.70 -1.40 2.69
N ASP A 181 0.38 -1.63 2.60
CA ASP A 181 -0.68 -0.65 2.91
C ASP A 181 -0.46 -0.02 4.31
N TYR A 182 -0.20 -0.84 5.33
CA TYR A 182 0.12 -0.38 6.69
C TYR A 182 1.34 0.54 6.73
N LEU A 183 2.43 0.16 6.07
CA LEU A 183 3.61 1.01 5.96
C LEU A 183 3.26 2.34 5.28
N GLN A 184 2.33 2.38 4.33
CA GLN A 184 1.94 3.63 3.65
C GLN A 184 1.10 4.56 4.53
N GLY A 185 0.63 4.09 5.68
CA GLY A 185 -0.21 4.86 6.58
C GLY A 185 -1.64 4.37 6.67
N PHE A 186 -1.95 3.15 6.23
CA PHE A 186 -3.24 2.56 6.53
C PHE A 186 -3.40 2.45 8.05
N PRO A 187 -4.41 3.11 8.65
CA PRO A 187 -4.56 3.12 10.10
C PRO A 187 -5.05 1.76 10.61
N THR A 188 -4.52 1.30 11.74
CA THR A 188 -4.99 0.07 12.41
C THR A 188 -5.67 0.40 13.73
N ARG A 189 -6.58 -0.48 14.17
CA ARG A 189 -7.38 -0.28 15.39
C ARG A 189 -6.53 -0.14 16.65
N GLU A 190 -5.51 -0.97 16.78
CA GLU A 190 -4.67 -1.05 17.98
C GLU A 190 -3.32 -0.33 17.80
N GLY A 191 -3.02 0.18 16.61
CA GLY A 191 -1.70 0.74 16.27
C GLY A 191 -0.65 -0.32 15.96
N TYR A 192 -0.98 -1.60 16.12
CA TYR A 192 -0.17 -2.74 15.70
C TYR A 192 -0.65 -3.29 14.36
N PHE A 193 0.25 -3.98 13.67
CA PHE A 193 -0.05 -4.64 12.40
C PHE A 193 -0.50 -6.09 12.64
N ASP A 194 -1.70 -6.40 12.17
CA ASP A 194 -2.23 -7.77 12.06
C ASP A 194 -3.04 -7.86 10.76
N TYR A 195 -2.49 -8.49 9.73
CA TYR A 195 -3.14 -8.55 8.41
C TYR A 195 -4.43 -9.38 8.38
N SER A 196 -4.65 -10.22 9.39
CA SER A 196 -5.86 -11.03 9.53
C SER A 196 -7.07 -10.17 9.95
N MET A 197 -6.82 -9.06 10.66
CA MET A 197 -7.84 -8.14 11.14
C MET A 197 -8.08 -6.94 10.21
N LEU A 198 -7.25 -6.74 9.19
CA LEU A 198 -7.41 -5.65 8.24
C LEU A 198 -8.50 -5.96 7.19
N PRO A 199 -9.26 -4.95 6.75
CA PRO A 199 -10.32 -5.14 5.77
C PRO A 199 -9.76 -5.53 4.39
N ASP A 200 -10.64 -5.90 3.45
CA ASP A 200 -10.27 -6.27 2.08
C ASP A 200 -9.34 -5.24 1.41
N ALA A 201 -8.49 -5.72 0.48
CA ALA A 201 -7.53 -4.87 -0.21
C ALA A 201 -8.19 -3.69 -0.93
N ARG A 202 -9.42 -3.83 -1.46
CA ARG A 202 -10.13 -2.70 -2.10
C ARG A 202 -10.51 -1.61 -1.10
N ILE A 203 -11.01 -2.00 0.08
CA ILE A 203 -11.31 -1.08 1.18
C ILE A 203 -10.05 -0.34 1.62
N ARG A 204 -8.95 -1.07 1.85
CA ARG A 204 -7.67 -0.46 2.22
C ARG A 204 -7.15 0.51 1.17
N GLY A 205 -7.40 0.22 -0.10
CA GLY A 205 -7.03 1.09 -1.22
C GLY A 205 -7.69 2.45 -1.17
N LEU A 206 -9.02 2.47 -0.98
CA LEU A 206 -9.77 3.72 -0.84
C LEU A 206 -9.26 4.56 0.32
N VAL A 207 -8.98 3.92 1.46
CA VAL A 207 -8.45 4.59 2.65
C VAL A 207 -7.06 5.18 2.38
N ILE A 208 -6.16 4.42 1.75
CA ILE A 208 -4.82 4.91 1.41
C ILE A 208 -4.89 6.08 0.43
N GLU A 209 -5.70 5.98 -0.62
CA GLU A 209 -5.86 7.05 -1.60
C GLU A 209 -6.38 8.33 -0.92
N ALA A 210 -7.43 8.21 -0.10
CA ALA A 210 -7.98 9.31 0.67
C ALA A 210 -6.95 9.92 1.65
N THR A 211 -6.17 9.07 2.32
CA THR A 211 -5.08 9.48 3.23
C THR A 211 -4.06 10.35 2.51
N TYR A 212 -3.64 9.93 1.32
CA TYR A 212 -2.66 10.66 0.54
C TYR A 212 -3.22 11.92 -0.12
N LYS A 213 -4.50 11.95 -0.52
CA LYS A 213 -5.18 13.19 -0.94
C LYS A 213 -5.20 14.22 0.19
N CYS A 214 -5.59 13.81 1.40
CA CYS A 214 -5.55 14.66 2.58
C CYS A 214 -4.15 15.18 2.89
N ALA A 215 -3.15 14.30 2.83
CA ALA A 215 -1.76 14.70 3.05
C ALA A 215 -1.26 15.70 1.98
N ALA A 216 -1.66 15.56 0.72
CA ALA A 216 -1.23 16.45 -0.36
C ALA A 216 -1.90 17.83 -0.29
N GLU A 217 -3.21 17.87 -0.04
CA GLU A 217 -3.96 19.11 0.12
C GLU A 217 -3.47 19.87 1.37
N GLY A 218 -3.18 19.11 2.43
CA GLY A 218 -2.98 19.64 3.77
C GLY A 218 -4.30 20.16 4.30
N ASP A 219 -4.66 19.83 5.52
CA ASP A 219 -5.89 20.26 6.20
C ASP A 219 -5.95 21.78 6.51
N GLY A 220 -5.14 22.60 5.82
CA GLY A 220 -4.99 24.02 6.08
C GLY A 220 -4.24 24.35 7.37
N THR A 221 -3.79 23.36 8.15
CA THR A 221 -3.18 23.59 9.47
C THR A 221 -1.66 23.45 9.51
N ALA A 222 -1.08 22.61 8.65
CA ALA A 222 0.37 22.42 8.62
C ALA A 222 1.07 23.63 7.97
N GLU A 223 1.95 24.29 8.71
CA GLU A 223 2.79 25.35 8.16
C GLU A 223 3.63 24.82 6.97
N PRO A 224 3.98 25.63 5.95
CA PRO A 224 4.73 25.16 4.79
C PRO A 224 6.05 24.43 5.12
N ARG A 225 6.66 24.73 6.27
CA ARG A 225 7.88 24.06 6.79
C ARG A 225 7.64 22.64 7.32
N GLU A 226 6.38 22.26 7.52
CA GLU A 226 5.95 20.92 7.94
C GLU A 226 5.51 20.07 6.75
N ARG A 227 5.82 20.46 5.50
CA ARG A 227 5.56 19.62 4.33
C ARG A 227 6.83 18.93 3.87
N THR A 228 6.68 17.73 3.33
CA THR A 228 7.80 17.00 2.72
C THR A 228 8.18 17.66 1.39
N ARG A 229 9.31 17.23 0.80
CA ARG A 229 9.69 17.65 -0.56
C ARG A 229 8.60 17.35 -1.60
N ASP A 230 7.83 16.30 -1.37
CA ASP A 230 6.73 15.89 -2.23
C ASP A 230 5.41 16.62 -1.90
N GLY A 231 5.46 17.64 -1.05
CA GLY A 231 4.31 18.49 -0.68
C GLY A 231 3.35 17.87 0.33
N LEU A 232 3.70 16.71 0.91
CA LEU A 232 2.83 15.97 1.83
C LEU A 232 2.93 16.54 3.24
N THR A 233 1.80 16.78 3.88
CA THR A 233 1.72 17.05 5.32
C THR A 233 1.83 15.74 6.11
N PRO A 234 2.36 15.78 7.34
CA PRO A 234 2.33 14.62 8.20
C PRO A 234 0.94 14.52 8.82
N LEU A 235 0.54 13.35 9.30
CA LEU A 235 -0.60 13.25 10.22
C LEU A 235 -1.93 13.82 9.68
N PRO A 236 -2.38 13.45 8.47
CA PRO A 236 -3.73 13.81 8.03
C PRO A 236 -4.78 13.37 9.07
N SER A 237 -5.78 14.22 9.30
CA SER A 237 -6.86 13.92 10.24
C SER A 237 -7.77 12.82 9.73
N LEU A 238 -8.30 12.00 10.64
CA LEU A 238 -9.30 10.98 10.29
C LEU A 238 -10.52 11.58 9.59
N ASP A 239 -10.97 12.77 10.02
CA ASP A 239 -12.13 13.45 9.43
C ASP A 239 -11.90 13.83 7.96
N CYS A 240 -10.70 14.32 7.62
CA CYS A 240 -10.36 14.56 6.22
C CYS A 240 -10.42 13.27 5.41
N ILE A 241 -9.85 12.18 5.94
CA ILE A 241 -9.80 10.90 5.22
C ILE A 241 -11.21 10.37 4.99
N VAL A 242 -12.08 10.44 6.00
CA VAL A 242 -13.49 10.06 5.85
C VAL A 242 -14.17 10.89 4.77
N ALA A 243 -13.99 12.20 4.76
CA ALA A 243 -14.55 13.08 3.72
C ALA A 243 -14.07 12.67 2.32
N LYS A 244 -12.77 12.41 2.15
CA LYS A 244 -12.17 12.02 0.87
C LYS A 244 -12.57 10.64 0.37
N VAL A 245 -12.95 9.72 1.26
CA VAL A 245 -13.54 8.43 0.86
C VAL A 245 -14.97 8.63 0.31
N THR A 246 -15.70 9.61 0.82
CA THR A 246 -17.09 9.86 0.44
C THR A 246 -17.27 10.72 -0.82
N GLU A 247 -16.27 11.53 -1.19
CA GLU A 247 -16.18 12.21 -2.49
C GLU A 247 -16.25 11.21 -3.66
#